data_AF-A0AAW1JM97-F1
#
_entry.id   AF-A0AAW1JM97-F1
#
_cell.length_a   1.000
_cell.length_b   1.000
_cell.length_c   1.000
_cell.angle_alpha   90.00
_cell.angle_beta   90.00
_cell.angle_gamma   90.00
#
_symmetry.space_group_name_H-M   'P 1'
#
loop_
_entity.id
_entity.type
_entity.pdbx_description
1 polymer ?
#
loop_
_entity_poly.entity_id
_entity_poly.type
_entity_poly.pdbx_seq_one_letter_code
_entity_poly.pdbx_strand_id
1 'polypeptide(L)'
;MILEEILKEFAEGEFVPTGREDILARAIGRPEHPGRLRGVPLHVGVTKYFGKTSPPKKKKKTGGKYTDQMVQLLASVILKMNAGGKPSEEELKLMEDIIKEGKKQEEVVNEVEAAKTDMMVVAEK
;
A
#
# COMPACT_ATOMS: atom_id res chain seq x y z
N MET A 1 21.01 -21.68 -32.76
CA MET A 1 21.00 -21.37 -31.31
C MET A 1 19.57 -21.04 -30.89
N ILE A 2 19.10 -21.47 -29.71
CA ILE A 2 17.71 -21.22 -29.26
C ILE A 2 17.37 -19.71 -29.22
N LEU A 3 18.37 -18.86 -28.97
CA LEU A 3 18.20 -17.40 -28.99
C LEU A 3 17.86 -16.83 -30.38
N GLU A 4 18.44 -17.39 -31.44
CA GLU A 4 18.22 -16.91 -32.82
C GLU A 4 16.80 -17.20 -33.29
N GLU A 5 16.26 -18.34 -32.89
CA GLU A 5 14.90 -18.77 -33.20
C GLU A 5 13.87 -17.86 -32.51
N ILE A 6 14.05 -17.59 -31.22
CA ILE A 6 13.15 -16.69 -30.47
C ILE A 6 13.27 -15.24 -30.95
N LEU A 7 14.46 -14.80 -31.36
CA LEU A 7 14.63 -13.47 -31.98
C LEU A 7 13.85 -13.36 -33.29
N LYS A 8 13.78 -14.44 -34.06
CA LYS A 8 13.00 -14.50 -35.29
C LYS A 8 11.49 -14.43 -34.99
N GLU A 9 11.01 -15.22 -34.02
CA GLU A 9 9.61 -15.14 -33.53
C GLU A 9 9.25 -13.71 -33.04
N PHE A 10 10.19 -13.03 -32.37
CA PHE A 10 10.00 -11.65 -31.92
C PHE A 10 9.93 -10.67 -33.11
N ALA A 11 10.81 -10.82 -34.10
CA ALA A 11 10.83 -9.98 -35.30
C ALA A 11 9.57 -10.17 -36.16
N GLU A 12 9.03 -11.38 -36.19
CA GLU A 12 7.78 -11.73 -36.87
C GLU A 12 6.53 -11.33 -36.07
N GLY A 13 6.71 -10.88 -34.82
CA GLY A 13 5.63 -10.43 -33.94
C GLY A 13 4.86 -11.55 -33.24
N GLU A 14 5.31 -12.80 -33.38
CA GLU A 14 4.73 -13.97 -32.72
C GLU A 14 5.08 -14.01 -31.22
N PHE A 15 6.25 -13.50 -30.85
CA PHE A 15 6.67 -13.36 -29.47
C PHE A 15 6.54 -11.92 -28.98
N VAL A 16 5.74 -11.69 -27.94
CA VAL A 16 5.62 -10.39 -27.26
C VAL A 16 6.19 -10.51 -25.85
N PRO A 17 7.36 -9.91 -25.55
CA PRO A 17 7.97 -9.99 -24.23
C PRO A 17 7.13 -9.22 -23.21
N THR A 18 6.81 -9.86 -22.09
CA THR A 18 6.05 -9.22 -21.00
C THR A 18 6.81 -9.31 -19.69
N GLY A 19 7.23 -8.14 -19.17
CA GLY A 19 7.92 -8.05 -17.89
C GLY A 19 9.19 -8.90 -17.82
N ARG A 20 9.15 -10.00 -17.06
CA ARG A 20 10.27 -10.95 -16.88
C ARG A 20 10.23 -12.15 -17.82
N GLU A 21 9.16 -12.32 -18.57
CA GLU A 21 9.06 -13.29 -19.66
C GLU A 21 9.59 -12.65 -20.94
N ASP A 22 10.90 -12.40 -20.96
CA ASP A 22 11.61 -11.80 -22.09
C ASP A 22 12.28 -12.87 -22.98
N ILE A 23 12.83 -12.43 -24.11
CA ILE A 23 13.52 -13.29 -25.11
C ILE A 23 14.56 -14.18 -24.42
N LEU A 24 15.32 -13.58 -23.51
CA LEU A 24 16.37 -14.26 -22.77
C LEU A 24 15.79 -15.28 -21.76
N ALA A 25 14.67 -15.00 -21.08
CA ALA A 25 14.00 -15.95 -20.19
C ALA A 25 13.51 -17.18 -20.97
N ARG A 26 12.90 -16.95 -22.13
CA ARG A 26 12.43 -18.00 -23.03
C ARG A 26 13.58 -18.82 -23.59
N ALA A 27 14.70 -18.19 -23.95
CA ALA A 27 15.89 -18.87 -24.46
C ALA A 27 16.59 -19.74 -23.42
N ILE A 28 16.58 -19.33 -22.15
CA ILE A 28 17.15 -20.10 -21.03
C ILE A 28 16.19 -21.23 -20.58
N GLY A 29 14.88 -21.08 -20.85
CA GLY A 29 13.85 -22.04 -20.48
C GLY A 29 13.60 -22.13 -18.96
N ARG A 30 14.04 -21.14 -18.18
CA ARG A 30 13.83 -21.09 -16.73
C ARG A 30 13.22 -19.76 -16.32
N PRO A 31 12.08 -19.76 -15.60
CA PRO A 31 11.52 -18.53 -15.07
C PRO A 31 12.46 -17.93 -14.01
N GLU A 32 12.65 -16.62 -14.06
CA GLU A 32 13.54 -15.91 -13.15
C GLU A 32 12.85 -15.62 -11.81
N HIS A 33 13.55 -15.88 -10.71
CA HIS A 33 12.98 -15.74 -9.37
C HIS A 33 12.64 -14.26 -9.07
N PRO A 34 11.41 -13.96 -8.61
CA PRO A 34 11.05 -12.60 -8.28
C PRO A 34 11.96 -12.05 -7.19
N GLY A 35 12.62 -10.93 -7.49
CA GLY A 35 13.51 -10.25 -6.56
C GLY A 35 14.98 -10.66 -6.66
N ARG A 36 15.39 -11.45 -7.66
CA ARG A 36 16.80 -11.65 -8.00
C ARG A 36 17.14 -10.92 -9.30
N LEU A 37 18.41 -10.57 -9.47
CA LEU A 37 18.92 -10.00 -10.71
C LEU A 37 19.58 -11.06 -11.60
N ARG A 38 19.29 -10.98 -12.89
CA ARG A 38 19.92 -11.78 -13.94
C ARG A 38 21.41 -11.49 -14.03
N GLY A 39 22.21 -12.53 -14.24
CA GLY A 39 23.66 -12.44 -14.43
C GLY A 39 24.47 -12.18 -13.15
N VAL A 40 23.82 -11.96 -12.00
CA VAL A 40 24.52 -11.73 -10.72
C VAL A 40 24.63 -13.05 -9.95
N PRO A 41 25.85 -13.54 -9.65
CA PRO A 41 26.02 -14.67 -8.75
C PRO A 41 25.55 -14.25 -7.36
N LEU A 42 24.82 -15.14 -6.67
CA LEU A 42 24.19 -14.94 -5.35
C LEU A 42 22.80 -14.27 -5.37
N HIS A 43 22.04 -14.45 -4.28
CA HIS A 43 20.67 -13.96 -4.04
C HIS A 43 20.59 -12.42 -3.84
N VAL A 44 21.26 -11.67 -4.71
CA VAL A 44 21.27 -10.22 -4.68
C VAL A 44 20.01 -9.73 -5.38
N GLY A 45 19.12 -9.13 -4.59
CA GLY A 45 17.95 -8.47 -5.14
C GLY A 45 18.22 -7.07 -5.65
N VAL A 46 17.27 -6.58 -6.44
CA VAL A 46 17.31 -5.27 -7.12
C VAL A 46 17.80 -4.17 -6.18
N THR A 47 17.26 -4.09 -4.98
CA THR A 47 17.59 -3.06 -3.98
C THR A 47 19.00 -3.18 -3.39
N LYS A 48 19.55 -4.41 -3.32
CA LYS A 48 20.91 -4.63 -2.81
C LYS A 48 21.96 -4.27 -3.87
N TYR A 49 21.62 -4.44 -5.15
CA TYR A 49 22.53 -4.17 -6.26
C TYR A 49 22.47 -2.71 -6.75
N PHE A 50 21.27 -2.20 -7.04
CA PHE A 50 21.05 -0.83 -7.52
C PHE A 50 20.86 0.19 -6.39
N GLY A 51 20.84 -0.26 -5.13
CA GLY A 51 20.53 0.58 -3.99
C GLY A 51 19.03 0.87 -3.84
N LYS A 52 18.67 1.57 -2.76
CA LYS A 52 17.31 2.04 -2.52
C LYS A 52 17.09 3.34 -3.30
N THR A 53 16.19 3.33 -4.29
CA THR A 53 15.81 4.52 -5.06
C THR A 53 14.90 5.48 -4.29
N SER A 54 14.33 5.05 -3.16
CA SER A 54 13.57 5.91 -2.26
C SER A 54 13.79 5.53 -0.79
N PRO A 55 13.77 6.50 0.14
CA PRO A 55 13.76 6.21 1.57
C PRO A 55 12.54 5.34 1.90
N PRO A 56 12.64 4.42 2.87
CA PRO A 56 11.52 3.58 3.26
C PRO A 56 10.34 4.49 3.65
N LYS A 57 9.29 4.52 2.83
CA LYS A 57 8.04 5.16 3.21
C LYS A 57 7.57 4.45 4.48
N LYS A 58 7.56 5.17 5.61
CA LYS A 58 6.95 4.64 6.84
C LYS A 58 5.52 4.31 6.47
N LYS A 59 5.19 3.01 6.41
CA LYS A 59 3.79 2.61 6.30
C LYS A 59 3.11 3.18 7.54
N LYS A 60 2.33 4.25 7.39
CA LYS A 60 1.39 4.65 8.43
C LYS A 60 0.51 3.42 8.61
N LYS A 61 0.51 2.82 9.81
CA LYS A 61 -0.41 1.75 10.10
C LYS A 61 -1.81 2.34 9.97
N THR A 62 -2.47 2.07 8.85
CA THR A 62 -3.92 2.21 8.72
C THR A 62 -4.53 0.94 9.31
N GLY A 63 -4.24 0.70 10.59
CA GLY A 63 -4.90 -0.31 11.42
C GLY A 63 -5.73 0.46 12.42
N GLY A 64 -7.04 0.22 12.44
CA GLY A 64 -8.06 0.99 13.16
C GLY A 64 -7.59 1.47 14.53
N LYS A 65 -7.77 2.77 14.78
CA LYS A 65 -7.32 3.47 16.00
C LYS A 65 -8.03 3.03 17.28
N TYR A 66 -9.00 2.12 17.17
CA TYR A 66 -9.82 1.68 18.28
C TYR A 66 -9.29 0.35 18.80
N THR A 67 -8.96 0.32 20.09
CA THR A 67 -8.67 -0.93 20.77
C THR A 67 -9.95 -1.76 20.84
N ASP A 68 -9.82 -3.09 20.87
CA ASP A 68 -10.96 -4.01 21.00
C ASP A 68 -11.82 -3.66 22.24
N GLN A 69 -11.19 -3.13 23.27
CA GLN A 69 -11.84 -2.61 24.49
C GLN A 69 -12.76 -1.41 24.21
N MET A 70 -12.36 -0.48 23.33
CA MET A 70 -13.19 0.68 22.96
C MET A 70 -14.42 0.25 22.15
N VAL A 71 -14.25 -0.74 21.25
CA VAL A 71 -15.35 -1.30 20.46
C VAL A 71 -16.35 -2.02 21.37
N GLN A 72 -15.86 -2.79 22.34
CA GLN A 72 -16.69 -3.47 23.34
C GLN A 72 -17.42 -2.49 24.26
N LEU A 73 -16.75 -1.40 24.69
CA LEU A 73 -17.37 -0.35 25.48
C LEU A 73 -18.52 0.31 24.70
N LEU A 74 -18.28 0.69 23.44
CA LEU A 74 -19.31 1.27 22.57
C LEU A 74 -20.52 0.34 22.41
N ALA A 75 -20.29 -0.95 22.17
CA ALA A 75 -21.35 -1.95 22.05
C ALA A 75 -22.17 -2.07 23.35
N SER A 76 -21.49 -2.04 24.50
CA SER A 76 -22.16 -2.11 25.81
C SER A 76 -23.02 -0.87 26.11
N VAL A 77 -22.56 0.33 25.72
CA VAL A 77 -23.32 1.57 25.92
C VAL A 77 -24.55 1.61 25.01
N ILE A 78 -24.40 1.21 23.74
CA ILE A 78 -25.54 1.12 22.79
C ILE A 78 -26.61 0.14 23.31
N LEU A 79 -26.20 -1.02 23.84
CA LEU A 79 -27.13 -1.98 24.44
C LEU A 79 -27.86 -1.40 25.66
N LYS A 80 -27.17 -0.66 26.53
CA LYS A 80 -27.79 0.02 27.69
C LYS A 80 -28.78 1.12 27.28
N MET A 81 -28.44 1.89 26.24
CA MET A 81 -29.34 2.93 25.69
C MET A 81 -30.61 2.32 25.09
N ASN A 82 -30.51 1.21 24.35
CA ASN A 82 -31.66 0.50 23.80
C ASN A 82 -32.56 -0.13 24.88
N ALA A 83 -32.00 -0.45 26.04
CA ALA A 83 -32.74 -0.91 27.22
C ALA A 83 -33.39 0.23 28.02
N GLY A 84 -33.33 1.48 27.55
CA GLY A 84 -33.92 2.65 28.23
C GLY A 84 -33.07 3.22 29.38
N GLY A 85 -31.84 2.73 29.55
CA GLY A 85 -30.89 3.26 30.52
C GLY A 85 -30.23 4.54 30.05
N LYS A 86 -30.06 5.53 30.93
CA LYS A 86 -29.29 6.75 30.64
C LYS A 86 -27.80 6.46 30.85
N PRO A 87 -26.93 6.76 29.88
CA PRO A 87 -25.48 6.68 30.07
C PRO A 87 -25.05 7.71 31.13
N SER A 88 -24.00 7.36 31.87
CA SER A 88 -23.40 8.26 32.86
C SER A 88 -22.74 9.46 32.18
N GLU A 89 -22.58 10.56 32.93
CA GLU A 89 -22.00 11.81 32.41
C GLU A 89 -20.54 11.62 31.95
N GLU A 90 -19.82 10.68 32.56
CA GLU A 90 -18.46 10.28 32.18
C GLU A 90 -18.42 9.55 30.82
N GLU A 91 -19.38 8.65 30.56
CA GLU A 91 -19.49 7.93 29.29
C GLU A 91 -19.84 8.88 28.13
N LEU A 92 -20.68 9.88 28.39
CA LEU A 92 -21.03 10.92 27.40
C LEU A 92 -19.83 11.82 27.08
N LYS A 93 -19.08 12.24 28.11
CA LYS A 93 -17.88 13.06 27.92
C LYS A 93 -16.80 12.32 27.13
N LEU A 94 -16.60 11.03 27.40
CA LEU A 94 -15.66 10.20 26.68
C LEU A 94 -16.06 10.02 25.20
N MET A 95 -17.36 9.84 24.92
CA MET A 95 -17.86 9.79 23.54
C MET A 95 -17.64 11.11 22.79
N GLU A 96 -17.89 12.26 23.43
CA GLU A 96 -17.65 13.56 22.83
C GLU A 96 -16.18 13.78 22.48
N ASP A 97 -15.26 13.41 23.39
CA ASP A 97 -13.83 13.57 23.17
C ASP A 97 -13.35 12.70 22.01
N ILE A 98 -13.86 11.46 21.89
CA ILE A 98 -13.58 10.57 20.75
C ILE A 98 -14.11 11.18 19.43
N ILE A 99 -15.32 11.74 19.42
CA ILE A 99 -15.90 12.37 18.22
C ILE A 99 -15.10 13.61 17.82
N LYS A 100 -14.65 14.43 18.79
CA LYS A 100 -13.83 15.62 18.55
C LYS A 100 -12.46 15.24 17.97
N GLU A 101 -11.82 14.19 18.50
CA GLU A 101 -10.57 13.67 17.95
C GLU A 101 -10.73 13.10 16.54
N GLY A 102 -11.85 12.43 16.26
CA GLY A 102 -12.18 11.93 14.92
C GLY A 102 -12.30 13.06 13.89
N LYS A 103 -13.05 14.13 14.21
CA LYS A 103 -13.22 15.29 13.34
C LYS A 103 -11.90 16.02 13.05
N LYS A 104 -11.04 16.17 14.06
CA LYS A 104 -9.72 16.78 13.90
C LYS A 104 -8.82 15.97 12.96
N GLN A 105 -8.98 14.65 12.92
CA GLN A 105 -8.21 13.79 12.01
C GLN A 105 -8.73 13.85 10.58
N GLU A 106 -10.04 14.01 10.40
CA GLU A 106 -10.68 14.19 9.10
C GLU A 106 -10.27 15.52 8.45
N GLU A 107 -10.23 16.61 9.22
CA GLU A 107 -9.75 17.92 8.77
C GLU A 107 -8.27 17.88 8.31
N VAL A 108 -7.41 17.23 9.10
CA VAL A 108 -5.99 17.03 8.72
C VAL A 108 -5.83 16.16 7.47
N VAL A 109 -6.73 15.21 7.22
CA VAL A 109 -6.70 14.40 5.98
C VAL A 109 -7.10 15.26 4.78
N ASN A 110 -8.14 16.07 4.91
CA ASN A 110 -8.61 16.96 3.84
C ASN A 110 -7.58 18.03 3.47
N GLU A 111 -6.88 18.62 4.45
CA GLU A 111 -5.80 19.58 4.20
C GLU A 111 -4.62 18.93 3.47
N VAL A 112 -4.27 17.70 3.82
CA VAL A 112 -3.19 16.95 3.14
C VAL A 112 -3.59 16.56 1.72
N GLU A 113 -4.86 16.23 1.48
CA GLU A 113 -5.36 15.97 0.12
C GLU A 113 -5.39 17.26 -0.73
N ALA A 114 -5.81 18.38 -0.17
CA ALA A 114 -5.77 19.69 -0.85
C ALA A 114 -4.34 20.13 -1.21
N ALA A 115 -3.38 19.97 -0.29
CA ALA A 115 -1.98 20.25 -0.57
C ALA A 115 -1.38 19.33 -1.64
N LYS A 116 -1.90 18.10 -1.74
CA LYS A 116 -1.46 17.12 -2.74
C LYS A 116 -2.01 17.45 -4.13
N THR A 117 -3.21 18.01 -4.24
CA THR A 117 -3.73 18.54 -5.51
C THR A 117 -2.96 19.78 -5.96
N ASP A 118 -2.60 20.69 -5.05
CA ASP A 118 -1.85 21.89 -5.40
C ASP A 118 -0.42 21.57 -5.88
N MET A 119 0.25 20.57 -5.29
CA MET A 119 1.55 20.10 -5.78
C MET A 119 1.49 19.41 -7.16
N MET A 120 0.33 18.85 -7.55
CA MET A 120 0.15 18.27 -8.89
C MET A 120 -0.03 19.34 -9.97
N VAL A 121 -0.64 20.49 -9.66
CA VAL A 121 -0.83 21.60 -10.60
C VAL A 121 0.48 22.30 -10.96
N VAL A 122 1.50 22.27 -10.09
CA VAL A 122 2.83 22.84 -10.36
C VAL A 122 3.66 21.98 -11.34
N ALA A 123 3.29 20.72 -11.55
CA ALA A 123 4.03 19.80 -12.42
C ALA A 123 3.62 19.84 -13.91
N GLU A 124 2.59 20.61 -14.28
CA GLU A 124 2.06 20.71 -15.66
C GLU A 124 2.36 22.05 -16.37
N LYS A 125 3.42 22.76 -16.00
CA LYS A 125 3.82 24.01 -16.68
C LYS A 125 5.22 23.96 -17.29
#